data_AF-A0A3N5T3Z9-F1
#
_entry.id   AF-A0A3N5T3Z9-F1
#
_cell.length_a   1.000
_cell.length_b   1.000
_cell.length_c   1.000
_cell.angle_alpha   90.00
_cell.angle_beta   90.00
_cell.angle_gamma   90.00
#
_symmetry.space_group_name_H-M   'P 1'
#
loop_
_entity.id
_entity.type
_entity.pdbx_description
1 polymer ?
#
loop_
_entity_poly.entity_id
_entity_poly.type
_entity_poly.pdbx_seq_one_letter_code
_entity_poly.pdbx_strand_id
1 'polypeptide(L)' 'MAVVIDLLKSEGKPLHISEIIGLARERFDLVLDRESLVSALVKKVKAGVLQRTAPNTFGVVK' A
#
# COMPACT_ATOMS: atom_id res chain seq x y z
N MET A 1 -6.05 -4.29 -5.77
CA MET A 1 -5.09 -3.16 -5.76
C MET A 1 -5.73 -1.79 -5.54
N ALA A 2 -6.93 -1.52 -6.09
CA ALA A 2 -7.58 -0.21 -5.93
C ALA A 2 -7.68 0.20 -4.44
N VAL A 3 -8.18 -0.72 -3.60
CA VAL A 3 -8.33 -0.52 -2.14
C VAL A 3 -7.07 -0.01 -1.44
N VAL A 4 -5.88 -0.54 -1.77
CA VAL A 4 -4.63 -0.11 -1.11
C VAL A 4 -4.19 1.27 -1.57
N ILE A 5 -4.41 1.59 -2.84
CA ILE A 5 -4.13 2.92 -3.37
C ILE A 5 -5.10 3.94 -2.75
N ASP A 6 -6.38 3.58 -2.64
CA ASP A 6 -7.40 4.42 -2.00
C ASP A 6 -7.10 4.62 -0.52
N LEU A 7 -6.63 3.58 0.17
CA LEU A 7 -6.15 3.66 1.55
C LEU A 7 -4.99 4.65 1.68
N LEU A 8 -3.96 4.52 0.85
CA LEU A 8 -2.81 5.42 0.84
C LEU A 8 -3.18 6.87 0.51
N LYS A 9 -4.15 7.07 -0.40
CA LYS A 9 -4.70 8.39 -0.72
C LYS A 9 -5.50 8.97 0.45
N SER A 10 -6.34 8.15 1.09
CA SER A 10 -7.17 8.54 2.22
C SER A 10 -6.35 8.91 3.46
N GLU A 11 -5.25 8.20 3.72
CA GLU A 11 -4.37 8.50 4.85
C GLU A 11 -3.47 9.72 4.58
N GLY A 12 -3.24 10.07 3.31
CA GLY A 12 -2.44 11.24 2.92
C GLY A 12 -0.96 11.16 3.31
N LYS A 13 -0.49 10.00 3.78
CA LYS A 13 0.88 9.74 4.23
C LYS A 13 1.35 8.37 3.75
N PRO A 14 2.68 8.16 3.62
CA PRO A 14 3.21 6.84 3.37
C PRO A 14 2.90 5.89 4.53
N LEU A 15 2.54 4.64 4.23
CA LEU A 15 2.22 3.61 5.21
C LEU A 15 3.15 2.41 5.07
N HIS A 16 3.51 1.81 6.19
CA HIS A 16 4.24 0.55 6.20
C HIS A 16 3.31 -0.61 5.78
N ILE A 17 3.88 -1.66 5.20
CA ILE A 17 3.13 -2.84 4.71
C ILE A 17 2.22 -3.43 5.79
N SER A 18 2.70 -3.49 7.04
CA SER A 18 1.91 -3.99 8.16
C SER A 18 0.70 -3.11 8.47
N GLU A 19 0.84 -1.79 8.35
CA GLU A 19 -0.27 -0.84 8.54
C GLU A 19 -1.30 -0.98 7.42
N ILE A 20 -0.84 -1.12 6.17
CA ILE A 20 -1.71 -1.35 5.02
C ILE A 20 -2.53 -2.63 5.20
N ILE A 21 -1.89 -3.73 5.63
CA ILE A 21 -2.59 -5.00 5.88
C ILE A 21 -3.60 -4.85 7.03
N GLY A 22 -3.22 -4.20 8.12
CA GLY A 22 -4.11 -3.96 9.26
C GLY A 22 -5.33 -3.15 8.88
N LEU A 23 -5.13 -2.02 8.21
CA LEU A 23 -6.20 -1.13 7.76
C LEU A 23 -7.08 -1.77 6.68
N ALA A 24 -6.51 -2.57 5.78
CA ALA A 24 -7.28 -3.31 4.78
C ALA A 24 -8.22 -4.34 5.43
N ARG A 25 -7.74 -5.02 6.48
CA ARG A 25 -8.56 -5.93 7.27
C ARG A 25 -9.63 -5.17 8.06
N GLU A 26 -9.28 -4.07 8.70
CA GLU A 26 -10.21 -3.30 9.54
C GLU A 26 -11.32 -2.62 8.73
N ARG A 27 -10.97 -1.98 7.61
CA ARG A 27 -11.92 -1.16 6.82
C ARG A 27 -12.65 -1.93 5.74
N PHE A 28 -12.10 -3.04 5.26
CA PHE A 28 -12.62 -3.76 4.10
C PHE A 28 -12.78 -5.27 4.33
N ASP A 29 -12.49 -5.78 5.54
CA ASP A 29 -12.46 -7.21 5.88
C ASP A 29 -11.59 -8.05 4.92
N LEU A 30 -10.57 -7.42 4.33
CA LEU A 30 -9.68 -8.04 3.36
C LEU A 30 -8.45 -8.63 4.04
N VAL A 31 -8.25 -9.92 3.87
CA VAL A 31 -7.00 -10.59 4.25
C VAL A 31 -6.01 -10.48 3.09
N LEU A 32 -4.97 -9.68 3.27
CA LEU A 32 -3.91 -9.50 2.29
C LEU A 32 -2.66 -10.29 2.68
N ASP A 33 -2.15 -11.08 1.75
CA ASP A 33 -0.85 -11.72 1.89
C ASP A 33 0.28 -10.68 1.71
N ARG A 34 1.25 -10.71 2.62
CA ARG A 34 2.33 -9.73 2.67
C ARG A 34 3.22 -9.81 1.44
N GLU A 35 3.66 -10.99 1.04
CA GLU A 35 4.62 -11.16 -0.06
C GLU A 35 3.99 -10.73 -1.39
N SER A 36 2.76 -11.17 -1.62
CA SER A 36 1.95 -10.80 -2.77
C SER A 36 1.71 -9.30 -2.83
N LEU A 37 1.39 -8.67 -1.69
CA LEU A 37 1.16 -7.25 -1.59
C LEU A 37 2.44 -6.43 -1.85
N VAL A 38 3.57 -6.82 -1.25
CA VAL A 38 4.85 -6.14 -1.48
C VAL A 38 5.23 -6.21 -2.97
N SER A 39 5.13 -7.38 -3.59
CA SER A 39 5.42 -7.54 -5.02
C SER A 39 4.53 -6.66 -5.88
N ALA A 40 3.23 -6.62 -5.57
CA ALA A 40 2.27 -5.78 -6.28
C ALA A 40 2.54 -4.28 -6.11
N LEU A 41 2.88 -3.82 -4.90
CA LEU A 41 3.22 -2.42 -4.64
C LEU A 41 4.52 -2.02 -5.32
N VAL A 42 5.54 -2.89 -5.31
CA VAL A 42 6.79 -2.67 -6.05
C VAL A 42 6.53 -2.54 -7.55
N LYS A 43 5.63 -3.35 -8.13
CA LYS A 43 5.22 -3.18 -9.53
C LYS A 43 4.59 -1.81 -9.78
N LYS A 44 3.78 -1.30 -8.85
CA LYS A 44 3.17 0.05 -8.95
C LYS A 44 4.18 1.17 -8.76
N VAL A 45 5.21 0.96 -7.95
CA VAL A 45 6.34 1.88 -7.84
C VAL A 45 7.11 1.94 -9.16
N LYS A 46 7.42 0.80 -9.75
CA LYS A 46 8.08 0.74 -11.07
C LYS A 46 7.25 1.38 -12.19
N ALA A 47 5.92 1.34 -12.07
CA ALA A 47 5.01 2.00 -13.00
C ALA A 47 4.81 3.51 -12.72
N GLY A 48 5.46 4.08 -11.71
CA GLY A 48 5.35 5.50 -11.36
C GLY A 48 4.04 5.90 -10.66
N VAL A 49 3.21 4.94 -10.24
CA VAL A 49 1.92 5.21 -9.59
C VAL A 49 2.09 5.43 -8.08
N LEU A 50 3.07 4.75 -7.49
CA LEU A 50 3.41 4.85 -6.07
C LEU A 50 4.90 5.19 -5.94
N GLN A 51 5.28 5.66 -4.76
CA GLN A 51 6.67 5.83 -4.38
C GLN A 51 6.97 5.00 -3.14
N ARG A 52 8.18 4.44 -3.09
CA ARG A 52 8.70 3.77 -1.89
C ARG A 52 9.51 4.79 -1.10
N THR A 53 9.04 5.18 0.07
CA THR A 53 9.69 6.20 0.90
C THR A 53 10.65 5.60 1.93
N ALA A 54 10.47 4.33 2.30
CA ALA A 54 11.33 3.60 3.22
C ALA A 54 11.23 2.08 2.98
N PRO A 55 12.01 1.23 3.69
CA PRO A 55 11.84 -0.22 3.64
C PRO A 55 10.40 -0.63 3.96
N ASN A 56 9.75 -1.32 3.03
CA ASN A 56 8.34 -1.75 3.15
C ASN A 56 7.34 -0.62 3.43
N THR A 57 7.68 0.62 3.12
CA THR A 57 6.81 1.79 3.28
C THR A 57 6.53 2.41 1.92
N PHE A 58 5.25 2.60 1.62
CA PHE A 58 4.76 3.05 0.32
C PHE A 58 3.86 4.26 0.49
N GLY A 59 3.95 5.21 -0.44
CA GLY A 59 3.10 6.38 -0.51
C GLY A 59 2.64 6.64 -1.94
N VAL A 60 1.63 7.50 -2.09
CA VAL A 60 1.17 7.94 -3.41
C VAL A 60 2.16 8.98 -3.95
N VAL A 61 2.43 8.95 -5.26
CA VAL A 61 3.16 10.03 -5.93
C VAL A 61 2.22 11.23 -6.02
N LYS A 62 2.65 12.38 -5.51
CA LYS A 62 1.91 13.63 -5.64
C LYS A 62 1.88 14.10 -7.09
#